data_AF-A0A1M6NN37-F1
#
_entry.id   AF-A0A1M6NN37-F1
#
_cell.length_a   1.000
_cell.length_b   1.000
_cell.length_c   1.000
_cell.angle_alpha   90.00
_cell.angle_beta   90.00
_cell.angle_gamma   90.00
#
_symmetry.space_group_name_H-M   'P 1'
#
loop_
_entity.id
_entity.type
_entity.pdbx_description
1 polymer ?
#
loop_
_entity_poly.entity_id
_entity_poly.type
_entity_poly.pdbx_seq_one_letter_code
_entity_poly.pdbx_strand_id
1 'polypeptide(L)'
;MSNQPEDSFLRQNFKYYQEWHHWLGKADKLKRAALILYNADLPDLRLYDHAYKKALEEIGEEGKAPVSHPHPDMLPAFSLFGSALENLLKGVMVHNDPGLIGADKLSQSLKSHDLLELAKDAGVTFSAPETKLLAWLSEVVIWKARYSVPTNTKFGDAFFHKLDNISLADAEACIKALEELFARIAKMLPEPKKFTEGFDVLVVWKE
;
A
#
# COMPACT_ATOMS: atom_id res chain seq x y z
N MET A 1 -6.35 42.18 -25.28
CA MET A 1 -6.71 41.59 -23.98
C MET A 1 -5.94 40.28 -23.85
N SER A 2 -5.06 40.21 -22.86
CA SER A 2 -4.18 39.06 -22.63
C SER A 2 -5.00 37.94 -21.98
N ASN A 3 -5.29 36.87 -22.74
CA ASN A 3 -5.78 35.60 -22.19
C ASN A 3 -4.65 34.94 -21.38
N GLN A 4 -4.39 35.43 -20.17
CA GLN A 4 -3.70 34.63 -19.17
C GLN A 4 -4.77 33.66 -18.63
N PRO A 5 -4.61 32.33 -18.75
CA PRO A 5 -5.53 31.41 -18.11
C PRO A 5 -5.50 31.68 -16.61
N GLU A 6 -6.66 31.96 -16.03
CA GLU A 6 -6.81 32.16 -14.59
C GLU A 6 -6.11 31.04 -13.83
N ASP A 7 -5.31 31.41 -12.83
CA ASP A 7 -4.48 30.46 -12.10
C ASP A 7 -5.39 29.57 -11.24
N SER A 8 -5.72 28.38 -11.74
CA SER A 8 -6.68 27.47 -11.11
C SER A 8 -6.34 27.17 -9.64
N PHE A 9 -7.35 26.84 -8.82
CA PHE A 9 -7.17 26.40 -7.43
C PHE A 9 -6.05 25.36 -7.27
N LEU A 10 -6.03 24.36 -8.16
CA LEU A 10 -5.04 23.29 -8.13
C LEU A 10 -3.63 23.83 -8.38
N ARG A 11 -3.45 24.81 -9.28
CA ARG A 11 -2.16 25.40 -9.58
C ARG A 11 -1.63 26.25 -8.42
N GLN A 12 -2.52 27.01 -7.76
CA GLN A 12 -2.17 27.81 -6.58
C GLN A 12 -1.78 26.96 -5.37
N ASN A 13 -2.43 25.80 -5.20
CA ASN A 13 -2.23 24.90 -4.05
C ASN A 13 -1.38 23.66 -4.39
N PHE A 14 -0.82 23.57 -5.60
CA PHE A 14 -0.16 22.36 -6.09
C PHE A 14 1.00 21.93 -5.20
N LYS A 15 1.80 22.91 -4.76
CA LYS A 15 2.92 22.68 -3.84
C LYS A 15 2.44 22.17 -2.48
N TYR A 16 1.41 22.79 -1.93
CA TYR A 16 0.83 22.43 -0.64
C TYR A 16 0.41 20.95 -0.61
N TYR A 17 -0.31 20.46 -1.62
CA TYR A 17 -0.74 19.05 -1.66
C TYR A 17 0.38 18.03 -1.89
N GLN A 18 1.59 18.48 -2.23
CA GLN A 18 2.77 17.62 -2.34
C GLN A 18 3.60 17.56 -1.06
N GLU A 19 3.31 18.40 -0.06
CA GLU A 19 4.03 18.39 1.21
C GLU A 19 3.92 17.03 1.91
N TRP A 20 5.00 16.63 2.61
CA TRP A 20 5.14 15.30 3.22
C TRP A 20 3.95 14.92 4.12
N HIS A 21 3.33 15.87 4.82
CA HIS A 21 2.21 15.60 5.73
C HIS A 21 0.92 15.20 5.00
N HIS A 22 0.72 15.62 3.74
CA HIS A 22 -0.41 15.13 2.94
C HIS A 22 -0.22 13.67 2.53
N TRP A 23 1.01 13.28 2.19
CA TRP A 23 1.36 11.90 1.92
C TRP A 23 1.16 11.02 3.15
N LEU A 24 1.62 11.47 4.32
CA LEU A 24 1.39 10.77 5.58
C LEU A 24 -0.11 10.63 5.90
N GLY A 25 -0.87 11.73 5.79
CA GLY A 25 -2.31 11.69 6.04
C GLY A 25 -3.05 10.75 5.08
N LYS A 26 -2.60 10.61 3.83
CA LYS A 26 -3.14 9.64 2.87
C LYS A 26 -2.72 8.21 3.21
N ALA A 27 -1.47 8.01 3.64
CA ALA A 27 -0.96 6.74 4.11
C ALA A 27 -1.78 6.21 5.29
N ASP A 28 -2.06 7.04 6.30
CA ASP A 28 -2.86 6.65 7.47
C ASP A 28 -4.29 6.23 7.09
N LYS A 29 -4.93 7.00 6.20
CA LYS A 29 -6.29 6.69 5.71
C LYS A 29 -6.33 5.36 4.95
N LEU A 30 -5.34 5.10 4.10
CA LEU A 30 -5.22 3.85 3.35
C LEU A 30 -4.92 2.67 4.27
N LYS A 31 -3.99 2.82 5.23
CA LYS A 31 -3.72 1.80 6.25
C LYS A 31 -5.00 1.46 7.02
N ARG A 32 -5.73 2.47 7.49
CA ARG A 32 -7.00 2.28 8.19
C ARG A 32 -8.01 1.50 7.33
N ALA A 33 -8.18 1.88 6.08
CA ALA A 33 -9.09 1.19 5.16
C ALA A 33 -8.66 -0.27 4.93
N ALA A 34 -7.37 -0.53 4.75
CA ALA A 34 -6.81 -1.87 4.62
C ALA A 34 -7.15 -2.75 5.84
N LEU A 35 -6.96 -2.22 7.05
CA LEU A 35 -7.25 -2.96 8.28
C LEU A 35 -8.75 -3.22 8.48
N ILE A 36 -9.62 -2.32 8.04
CA ILE A 36 -11.07 -2.54 8.06
C ILE A 36 -11.44 -3.73 7.17
N LEU A 37 -10.95 -3.76 5.93
CA LEU A 37 -11.22 -4.86 4.99
C LEU A 37 -10.63 -6.18 5.51
N TYR A 38 -9.37 -6.17 5.94
CA TYR A 38 -8.72 -7.34 6.52
C TYR A 38 -9.54 -7.96 7.66
N ASN A 39 -10.01 -7.14 8.59
CA ASN A 39 -10.80 -7.62 9.72
C ASN A 39 -12.21 -8.09 9.31
N ALA A 40 -12.78 -7.52 8.25
CA ALA A 40 -14.07 -7.96 7.73
C ALA A 40 -13.98 -9.36 7.08
N ASP A 41 -12.89 -9.65 6.37
CA ASP A 41 -12.69 -10.93 5.67
C ASP A 41 -12.02 -12.01 6.55
N LEU A 42 -11.48 -11.64 7.71
CA LEU A 42 -10.77 -12.56 8.61
C LEU A 42 -11.60 -13.78 9.06
N PRO A 43 -12.91 -13.68 9.36
CA PRO A 43 -13.73 -14.86 9.66
C PRO A 43 -13.80 -15.84 8.48
N ASP A 44 -13.97 -15.34 7.26
CA ASP A 44 -14.05 -16.17 6.05
C ASP A 44 -12.70 -16.81 5.72
N LEU A 45 -11.59 -16.09 5.93
CA LEU A 45 -10.25 -16.65 5.80
C LEU A 45 -10.02 -17.81 6.78
N ARG A 46 -10.51 -17.72 8.02
CA ARG A 46 -10.41 -18.84 8.99
C ARG A 46 -11.15 -20.08 8.50
N LEU A 47 -12.37 -19.91 7.95
CA LEU A 47 -13.17 -21.01 7.43
C LEU A 47 -12.55 -21.61 6.17
N TYR A 48 -12.06 -20.77 5.26
CA TYR A 48 -11.36 -21.20 4.05
C TYR A 48 -10.08 -21.96 4.36
N ASP A 49 -9.22 -21.46 5.26
CA ASP A 49 -7.97 -22.11 5.65
C ASP A 49 -8.20 -23.52 6.22
N HIS A 50 -9.25 -23.70 7.03
CA HIS A 50 -9.67 -25.01 7.50
C HIS A 50 -10.15 -25.93 6.36
N ALA A 51 -11.01 -25.43 5.46
CA ALA A 51 -11.49 -26.20 4.31
C ALA A 51 -10.36 -26.56 3.34
N TYR A 52 -9.39 -25.66 3.16
CA TYR A 52 -8.23 -25.85 2.30
C TYR A 52 -7.30 -26.94 2.85
N LYS A 53 -7.01 -26.94 4.15
CA LYS A 53 -6.24 -28.01 4.81
C LYS A 53 -6.88 -29.38 4.66
N LYS A 54 -8.20 -29.47 4.84
CA LYS A 54 -8.94 -30.72 4.61
C LYS A 54 -8.84 -31.18 3.15
N ALA A 55 -8.98 -30.26 2.19
CA ALA A 55 -8.82 -30.58 0.78
C ALA A 55 -7.38 -31.07 0.45
N LEU A 56 -6.35 -30.50 1.08
CA LEU A 56 -4.97 -30.98 0.93
C LEU A 56 -4.78 -32.41 1.45
N GLU A 57 -5.40 -32.77 2.58
CA GLU A 57 -5.37 -34.14 3.12
C GLU A 57 -6.04 -35.14 2.16
N GLU A 58 -7.07 -34.73 1.43
CA GLU A 58 -7.78 -35.56 0.45
C GLU A 58 -7.01 -35.77 -0.87
N ILE A 59 -6.16 -34.81 -1.28
CA ILE A 59 -5.41 -34.87 -2.55
C ILE A 59 -4.24 -35.86 -2.50
N GLY A 60 -3.55 -35.97 -1.36
CA GLY A 60 -2.27 -36.69 -1.30
C GLY A 60 -1.13 -35.92 -2.00
N GLU A 61 -0.32 -36.59 -2.83
CA GLU A 61 0.86 -35.97 -3.47
C GLU A 61 0.52 -35.17 -4.74
N GLU A 62 -0.43 -35.64 -5.56
CA GLU A 62 -0.85 -34.97 -6.79
C GLU A 62 -2.36 -35.16 -7.04
N GLY A 63 -3.05 -34.11 -7.44
CA GLY A 63 -4.48 -34.19 -7.76
C GLY A 63 -5.20 -32.86 -7.63
N LYS A 64 -6.54 -32.94 -7.58
CA LYS A 64 -7.44 -31.81 -7.36
C LYS A 64 -8.51 -32.24 -6.37
N ALA A 65 -8.75 -31.43 -5.36
CA ALA A 65 -9.90 -31.57 -4.47
C ALA A 65 -10.65 -30.24 -4.37
N PRO A 66 -11.98 -30.27 -4.22
CA PRO A 66 -12.77 -29.07 -4.01
C PRO A 66 -12.53 -28.51 -2.61
N VAL A 67 -12.25 -27.22 -2.51
CA VAL A 67 -12.28 -26.52 -1.22
C VAL A 67 -13.73 -26.19 -0.90
N SER A 68 -14.24 -26.72 0.22
CA SER A 68 -15.66 -26.60 0.60
C SER A 68 -15.99 -25.26 1.28
N HIS A 69 -15.42 -24.17 0.77
CA HIS A 69 -15.67 -22.80 1.21
C HIS A 69 -15.32 -21.81 0.09
N PRO A 70 -16.08 -20.72 -0.11
CA PRO A 70 -15.69 -19.64 -1.01
C PRO A 70 -14.32 -19.06 -0.65
N HIS A 71 -13.57 -18.64 -1.66
CA HIS A 71 -12.28 -18.01 -1.48
C HIS A 71 -12.45 -16.62 -0.83
N PRO A 72 -11.71 -16.29 0.27
CA PRO A 72 -11.75 -14.96 0.88
C PRO A 72 -11.03 -13.95 -0.02
N ASP A 73 -11.46 -12.69 -0.01
CA ASP A 73 -10.81 -11.65 -0.81
C ASP A 73 -9.84 -10.79 0.01
N MET A 74 -8.68 -11.34 0.32
CA MET A 74 -7.65 -10.63 1.11
C MET A 74 -6.89 -9.57 0.28
N LEU A 75 -7.00 -9.63 -1.03
CA LEU A 75 -6.18 -8.85 -1.95
C LEU A 75 -6.46 -7.33 -1.88
N PRO A 76 -7.72 -6.85 -1.78
CA PRO A 76 -8.02 -5.45 -1.53
C PRO A 76 -7.34 -4.90 -0.29
N ALA A 77 -7.33 -5.65 0.82
CA ALA A 77 -6.68 -5.22 2.06
C ALA A 77 -5.16 -5.02 1.84
N PHE A 78 -4.49 -5.99 1.22
CA PHE A 78 -3.06 -5.87 0.91
C PHE A 78 -2.76 -4.76 -0.10
N SER A 79 -3.60 -4.56 -1.11
CA SER A 79 -3.44 -3.48 -2.09
C SER A 79 -3.52 -2.10 -1.45
N LEU A 80 -4.48 -1.90 -0.55
CA LEU A 80 -4.60 -0.64 0.19
C LEU A 80 -3.42 -0.45 1.16
N PHE A 81 -2.95 -1.51 1.81
CA PHE A 81 -1.79 -1.42 2.70
C PHE A 81 -0.50 -1.12 1.92
N GLY A 82 -0.29 -1.76 0.76
CA GLY A 82 0.81 -1.45 -0.14
C GLY A 82 0.78 0.00 -0.61
N SER A 83 -0.40 0.48 -0.99
CA SER A 83 -0.60 1.90 -1.32
C SER A 83 -0.34 2.82 -0.13
N ALA A 84 -0.65 2.37 1.10
CA ALA A 84 -0.35 3.12 2.32
C ALA A 84 1.17 3.28 2.52
N LEU A 85 1.93 2.18 2.39
CA LEU A 85 3.40 2.21 2.46
C LEU A 85 4.00 3.03 1.32
N GLU A 86 3.45 2.94 0.10
CA GLU A 86 3.86 3.76 -1.04
C GLU A 86 3.77 5.26 -0.70
N ASN A 87 2.62 5.69 -0.16
CA ASN A 87 2.41 7.09 0.22
C ASN A 87 3.33 7.48 1.38
N LEU A 88 3.52 6.60 2.36
CA LEU A 88 4.40 6.87 3.50
C LEU A 88 5.86 7.08 3.05
N LEU A 89 6.38 6.19 2.20
CA LEU A 89 7.73 6.30 1.64
C LEU A 89 7.91 7.58 0.82
N LYS A 90 6.91 7.93 -0.02
CA LYS A 90 6.91 9.21 -0.75
C LYS A 90 6.90 10.42 0.19
N GLY A 91 6.18 10.34 1.32
CA GLY A 91 6.24 11.34 2.37
C GLY A 91 7.65 11.50 2.94
N VAL A 92 8.34 10.39 3.23
CA VAL A 92 9.74 10.40 3.68
C VAL A 92 10.67 11.00 2.61
N MET A 93 10.50 10.64 1.34
CA MET A 93 11.27 11.21 0.23
C MET A 93 11.11 12.74 0.17
N VAL A 94 9.87 13.25 0.19
CA VAL A 94 9.61 14.71 0.17
C VAL A 94 10.15 15.40 1.41
N HIS A 95 10.07 14.76 2.57
CA HIS A 95 10.64 15.32 3.81
C HIS A 95 12.17 15.45 3.72
N ASN A 96 12.84 14.42 3.21
CA ASN A 96 14.29 14.38 3.08
C ASN A 96 14.80 15.30 1.95
N ASP A 97 14.03 15.43 0.86
CA ASP A 97 14.33 16.31 -0.27
C ASP A 97 13.08 17.12 -0.69
N PRO A 98 12.89 18.33 -0.12
CA PRO A 98 11.83 19.24 -0.54
C PRO A 98 11.94 19.68 -2.01
N GLY A 99 13.08 19.48 -2.66
CA GLY A 99 13.26 19.75 -4.10
C GLY A 99 12.39 18.87 -5.00
N LEU A 100 11.82 17.78 -4.47
CA LEU A 100 10.87 16.93 -5.18
C LEU A 100 9.48 17.57 -5.37
N ILE A 101 9.19 18.67 -4.67
CA ILE A 101 7.94 19.44 -4.80
C ILE A 101 7.99 20.27 -6.08
N GLY A 102 7.21 19.88 -7.08
CA GLY A 102 7.11 20.62 -8.34
C GLY A 102 6.11 21.78 -8.27
N ALA A 103 6.25 22.75 -9.17
CA ALA A 103 5.30 23.88 -9.27
C ALA A 103 3.95 23.47 -9.88
N ASP A 104 3.96 22.52 -10.82
CA ASP A 104 2.79 22.15 -11.64
C ASP A 104 2.74 20.65 -12.01
N LYS A 105 3.75 19.87 -11.60
CA LYS A 105 3.82 18.43 -11.83
C LYS A 105 4.53 17.71 -10.70
N LEU A 106 4.17 16.44 -10.49
CA LEU A 106 4.87 15.56 -9.57
C LEU A 106 6.24 15.16 -10.14
N SER A 107 7.27 15.10 -9.28
CA SER A 107 8.58 14.53 -9.62
C SER A 107 8.44 13.11 -10.17
N GLN A 108 9.32 12.73 -11.12
CA GLN A 108 9.32 11.37 -11.67
C GLN A 108 9.65 10.31 -10.60
N SER A 109 10.53 10.60 -9.64
CA SER A 109 10.85 9.67 -8.55
C SER A 109 9.64 9.35 -7.67
N LEU A 110 8.70 10.29 -7.53
CA LEU A 110 7.46 10.09 -6.76
C LEU A 110 6.36 9.35 -7.55
N LYS A 111 6.59 8.99 -8.81
CA LYS A 111 5.62 8.26 -9.64
C LYS A 111 5.82 6.75 -9.65
N SER A 112 6.90 6.24 -9.07
CA SER A 112 7.08 4.79 -8.94
C SER A 112 6.00 4.19 -8.02
N HIS A 113 5.70 2.92 -8.29
CA HIS A 113 4.82 2.06 -7.49
C HIS A 113 5.60 0.87 -6.89
N ASP A 114 6.89 0.75 -7.21
CA ASP A 114 7.76 -0.27 -6.66
C ASP A 114 8.21 0.18 -5.26
N LEU A 115 7.77 -0.55 -4.23
CA LEU A 115 8.04 -0.19 -2.85
C LEU A 115 9.53 -0.34 -2.49
N LEU A 116 10.27 -1.22 -3.18
CA LEU A 116 11.71 -1.38 -2.96
C LEU A 116 12.48 -0.21 -3.56
N GLU A 117 12.09 0.26 -4.75
CA GLU A 117 12.66 1.46 -5.36
C GLU A 117 12.39 2.69 -4.49
N LEU A 118 11.13 2.89 -4.09
CA LEU A 118 10.73 4.02 -3.24
C LEU A 118 11.46 4.00 -1.89
N ALA A 119 11.66 2.82 -1.30
CA ALA A 119 12.38 2.71 -0.05
C ALA A 119 13.86 3.05 -0.17
N LYS A 120 14.50 2.60 -1.25
CA LYS A 120 15.87 2.97 -1.57
C LYS A 120 15.99 4.48 -1.71
N ASP A 121 15.08 5.11 -2.47
CA ASP A 121 15.08 6.56 -2.68
C ASP A 121 14.74 7.34 -1.40
N ALA A 122 13.91 6.77 -0.52
CA ALA A 122 13.62 7.31 0.81
C ALA A 122 14.76 7.13 1.82
N GLY A 123 15.81 6.36 1.49
CA GLY A 123 16.90 6.03 2.40
C GLY A 123 16.50 5.05 3.51
N VAL A 124 15.47 4.23 3.31
CA VAL A 124 14.97 3.26 4.29
C VAL A 124 15.59 1.89 4.02
N THR A 125 16.27 1.35 5.02
CA THR A 125 16.84 0.00 4.95
C THR A 125 15.90 -1.04 5.55
N PHE A 126 15.84 -2.22 4.93
CA PHE A 126 15.03 -3.34 5.38
C PHE A 126 15.87 -4.58 5.64
N SER A 127 15.41 -5.41 6.57
CA SER A 127 15.90 -6.78 6.71
C SER A 127 15.51 -7.62 5.49
N ALA A 128 16.13 -8.80 5.34
CA ALA A 128 15.81 -9.70 4.23
C ALA A 128 14.33 -10.17 4.22
N PRO A 129 13.70 -10.52 5.37
CA PRO A 129 12.27 -10.82 5.40
C PRO A 129 11.38 -9.64 4.98
N GLU A 130 11.67 -8.45 5.49
CA GLU A 130 10.93 -7.22 5.12
C GLU A 130 11.08 -6.90 3.64
N THR A 131 12.28 -7.06 3.07
CA THR A 131 12.53 -6.87 1.64
C THR A 131 11.68 -7.82 0.80
N LYS A 132 11.56 -9.09 1.20
CA LYS A 132 10.70 -10.06 0.52
C LYS A 132 9.22 -9.67 0.62
N LEU A 133 8.78 -9.21 1.79
CA LEU A 133 7.40 -8.74 2.00
C LEU A 133 7.09 -7.50 1.13
N LEU A 134 8.02 -6.54 1.03
CA LEU A 134 7.85 -5.37 0.18
C LEU A 134 7.87 -5.71 -1.31
N ALA A 135 8.74 -6.64 -1.74
CA ALA A 135 8.71 -7.15 -3.11
C ALA A 135 7.33 -7.77 -3.42
N TRP A 136 6.82 -8.56 -2.48
CA TRP A 136 5.50 -9.18 -2.59
C TRP A 136 4.38 -8.15 -2.73
N LEU A 137 4.40 -7.13 -1.86
CA LEU A 137 3.39 -6.09 -1.83
C LEU A 137 3.48 -5.12 -3.02
N SER A 138 4.68 -4.94 -3.57
CA SER A 138 4.88 -4.16 -4.81
C SER A 138 4.11 -4.78 -5.96
N GLU A 139 4.16 -6.11 -6.12
CA GLU A 139 3.39 -6.81 -7.16
C GLU A 139 1.88 -6.68 -6.96
N VAL A 140 1.44 -6.67 -5.69
CA VAL A 140 0.03 -6.45 -5.36
C VAL A 140 -0.45 -5.10 -5.88
N VAL A 141 0.31 -4.03 -5.57
CA VAL A 141 -0.01 -2.66 -5.99
C VAL A 141 0.16 -2.47 -7.50
N ILE A 142 1.20 -3.06 -8.09
CA ILE A 142 1.52 -2.89 -9.51
C ILE A 142 0.52 -3.60 -10.40
N TRP A 143 0.06 -4.80 -10.07
CA TRP A 143 -0.82 -5.49 -11.02
C TRP A 143 -1.83 -6.45 -10.41
N LYS A 144 -1.53 -7.15 -9.30
CA LYS A 144 -2.39 -8.27 -8.85
C LYS A 144 -3.80 -7.79 -8.52
N ALA A 145 -3.94 -6.62 -7.89
CA ALA A 145 -5.25 -6.02 -7.59
C ALA A 145 -6.01 -5.47 -8.82
N ARG A 146 -5.40 -5.52 -10.02
CA ARG A 146 -5.93 -4.94 -11.26
C ARG A 146 -6.13 -5.95 -12.38
N TYR A 147 -5.33 -7.01 -12.41
CA TYR A 147 -5.29 -7.98 -13.50
C TYR A 147 -5.26 -9.41 -12.95
N SER A 148 -5.95 -10.33 -13.62
CA SER A 148 -6.00 -11.74 -13.22
C SER A 148 -4.69 -12.49 -13.44
N VAL A 149 -3.77 -11.93 -14.23
CA VAL A 149 -2.48 -12.54 -14.59
C VAL A 149 -1.35 -11.53 -14.46
N PRO A 150 -0.10 -11.99 -14.21
CA PRO A 150 1.04 -11.09 -14.10
C PRO A 150 1.24 -10.28 -15.38
N THR A 151 1.51 -8.99 -15.23
CA THR A 151 2.00 -8.15 -16.33
C THR A 151 3.48 -8.41 -16.64
N ASN A 152 4.15 -9.18 -15.77
CA ASN A 152 5.55 -9.57 -15.91
C ASN A 152 5.76 -10.98 -15.35
N THR A 153 6.30 -11.90 -16.17
CA THR A 153 6.52 -13.31 -15.81
C THR A 153 7.77 -13.55 -14.96
N LYS A 154 8.49 -12.51 -14.55
CA LYS A 154 9.67 -12.63 -13.68
C LYS A 154 9.36 -13.28 -12.32
N PHE A 155 8.11 -13.24 -11.89
CA PHE A 155 7.66 -13.87 -10.66
C PHE A 155 7.24 -15.31 -10.98
N GLY A 156 8.03 -16.28 -10.51
CA GLY A 156 7.74 -17.69 -10.75
C GLY A 156 6.41 -18.14 -10.13
N ASP A 157 5.90 -19.28 -10.60
CA ASP A 157 4.58 -19.81 -10.27
C ASP A 157 4.33 -19.90 -8.76
N ALA A 158 5.34 -20.27 -7.97
CA ALA A 158 5.23 -20.38 -6.51
C ALA A 158 4.84 -19.05 -5.83
N PHE A 159 5.26 -17.91 -6.38
CA PHE A 159 4.91 -16.60 -5.85
C PHE A 159 3.46 -16.25 -6.20
N PHE A 160 3.06 -16.50 -7.45
CA PHE A 160 1.68 -16.30 -7.91
C PHE A 160 0.69 -17.15 -7.11
N HIS A 161 0.99 -18.43 -6.89
CA HIS A 161 0.16 -19.33 -6.10
C HIS A 161 -0.01 -18.90 -4.64
N LYS A 162 1.07 -18.39 -4.01
CA LYS A 162 1.03 -17.88 -2.63
C LYS A 162 0.22 -16.59 -2.49
N LEU A 163 0.24 -15.73 -3.51
CA LEU A 163 -0.60 -14.53 -3.54
C LEU A 163 -2.08 -14.88 -3.51
N ASP A 164 -2.48 -15.91 -4.27
CA ASP A 164 -3.87 -16.35 -4.33
C ASP A 164 -4.25 -17.13 -3.07
N ASN A 165 -3.41 -18.04 -2.59
CA ASN A 165 -3.77 -18.98 -1.53
C ASN A 165 -3.03 -18.69 -0.22
N ILE A 166 -3.12 -17.45 0.26
CA ILE A 166 -2.50 -17.09 1.54
C ILE A 166 -3.15 -17.85 2.70
N SER A 167 -2.34 -18.45 3.57
CA SER A 167 -2.85 -19.11 4.77
C SER A 167 -3.27 -18.09 5.82
N LEU A 168 -4.11 -18.49 6.78
CA LEU A 168 -4.48 -17.65 7.92
C LEU A 168 -3.24 -17.15 8.68
N ALA A 169 -2.30 -18.05 8.97
CA ALA A 169 -1.10 -17.74 9.74
C ALA A 169 -0.19 -16.76 8.98
N ASP A 170 -0.03 -16.95 7.66
CA ASP A 170 0.76 -16.05 6.84
C ASP A 170 0.09 -14.67 6.71
N ALA A 171 -1.23 -14.61 6.58
CA ALA A 171 -1.96 -13.35 6.53
C ALA A 171 -1.81 -12.55 7.84
N GLU A 172 -1.99 -13.21 8.99
CA GLU A 172 -1.81 -12.59 10.32
C GLU A 172 -0.36 -12.10 10.50
N ALA A 173 0.63 -12.92 10.12
CA ALA A 173 2.03 -12.55 10.19
C ALA A 173 2.37 -11.36 9.26
N CYS A 174 1.83 -11.36 8.03
CA CYS A 174 2.02 -10.27 7.08
C CYS A 174 1.43 -8.97 7.60
N ILE A 175 0.16 -8.94 8.04
CA ILE A 175 -0.46 -7.73 8.57
C ILE A 175 0.32 -7.19 9.75
N LYS A 176 0.71 -8.04 10.71
CA LYS A 176 1.53 -7.62 11.84
C LYS A 176 2.84 -6.97 11.40
N ALA A 177 3.58 -7.62 10.50
CA ALA A 177 4.83 -7.09 9.98
C ALA A 177 4.63 -5.76 9.22
N LEU A 178 3.55 -5.63 8.46
CA LEU A 178 3.21 -4.40 7.74
C LEU A 178 2.88 -3.25 8.71
N GLU A 179 2.15 -3.51 9.79
CA GLU A 179 1.87 -2.51 10.82
C GLU A 179 3.13 -2.05 11.56
N GLU A 180 4.01 -2.99 11.91
CA GLU A 180 5.31 -2.70 12.55
C GLU A 180 6.20 -1.87 11.63
N LEU A 181 6.29 -2.26 10.35
CA LEU A 181 7.01 -1.52 9.31
C LEU A 181 6.47 -0.11 9.14
N PHE A 182 5.15 0.03 9.00
CA PHE A 182 4.50 1.33 8.86
C PHE A 182 4.82 2.23 10.05
N ALA A 183 4.67 1.72 11.27
CA ALA A 183 4.97 2.47 12.49
C ALA A 183 6.46 2.87 12.57
N ARG A 184 7.36 2.00 12.12
CA ARG A 184 8.81 2.31 12.09
C ARG A 184 9.13 3.41 11.10
N ILE A 185 8.60 3.34 9.87
CA ILE A 185 8.86 4.34 8.83
C ILE A 185 8.21 5.68 9.20
N ALA A 186 7.00 5.66 9.77
CA ALA A 186 6.32 6.89 10.19
C ALA A 186 7.11 7.71 11.22
N LYS A 187 7.90 7.06 12.09
CA LYS A 187 8.80 7.73 13.04
C LYS A 187 9.95 8.50 12.38
N MET A 188 10.19 8.32 11.09
CA MET A 188 11.17 9.10 10.33
C MET A 188 10.62 10.48 9.93
N LEU A 189 9.31 10.68 10.03
CA LEU A 189 8.68 11.96 9.77
C LEU A 189 8.49 12.73 11.08
N PRO A 190 8.51 14.08 11.05
CA PRO A 190 8.13 14.88 12.19
C PRO A 190 6.69 14.60 12.61
N GLU A 191 6.37 14.84 13.88
CA GLU A 191 4.97 14.91 14.27
C GLU A 191 4.29 16.06 13.50
N PRO A 192 3.16 15.80 12.80
CA PRO A 192 2.43 16.85 12.12
C PRO A 192 2.07 17.94 13.12
N LYS A 193 2.39 19.20 12.79
CA LYS A 193 1.89 20.33 13.57
C LYS A 193 0.37 20.26 13.56
N LYS A 194 -0.22 20.01 14.72
CA LYS A 194 -1.67 20.13 14.91
C LYS A 194 -2.03 21.60 14.68
N PHE A 195 -2.55 21.93 13.50
CA PHE A 195 -3.10 23.25 13.24
C PHE A 195 -4.39 23.46 14.06
N THR A 196 -5.09 22.37 14.40
CA THR A 196 -6.24 22.34 15.30
C THR A 196 -6.21 21.05 16.13
N GLU A 197 -6.93 21.01 17.25
CA GLU A 197 -7.16 19.79 18.02
C GLU A 197 -8.15 18.85 17.28
N GLY A 198 -7.69 18.24 16.19
CA GLY A 198 -8.40 17.13 15.54
C GLY A 198 -9.40 17.51 14.43
N PHE A 199 -9.32 18.72 13.87
CA PHE A 199 -10.15 19.13 12.72
C PHE A 199 -9.31 19.34 11.46
N ASP A 200 -9.90 19.02 10.29
CA ASP A 200 -9.30 19.32 9.00
C ASP A 200 -9.16 20.84 8.78
N VAL A 201 -8.11 21.25 8.06
CA VAL A 201 -7.96 22.65 7.61
C VAL A 201 -8.83 22.84 6.37
N LEU A 202 -9.84 23.70 6.48
CA LEU A 202 -10.63 24.13 5.31
C LEU A 202 -9.83 25.15 4.50
N VAL A 203 -9.41 24.78 3.29
CA VAL A 203 -8.86 25.72 2.32
C VAL A 203 -10.03 26.30 1.52
N VAL A 204 -10.45 27.51 1.87
CA VAL A 204 -11.58 28.21 1.23
C VAL A 204 -11.11 28.96 -0.01
N TRP A 205 -11.81 28.76 -1.14
CA TRP A 205 -11.74 29.67 -2.28
C TRP A 205 -12.87 30.69 -2.16
N LYS A 206 -12.55 31.98 -2.22
CA LYS A 206 -13.55 33.03 -2.43
C LYS A 206 -13.55 33.36 -3.92
N GLU A 207 -14.70 33.15 -4.56
CA GLU A 207 -14.99 33.64 -5.93
C GLU A 207 -14.89 35.17 -6.00
#